data_AF-A0A6L5XP78-F1
#
_entry.id   AF-A0A6L5XP78-F1
#
_cell.length_a   1.000
_cell.length_b   1.000
_cell.length_c   1.000
_cell.angle_alpha   90.00
_cell.angle_beta   90.00
_cell.angle_gamma   90.00
#
_symmetry.space_group_name_H-M   'P 1'
#
loop_
_entity.id
_entity.type
_entity.pdbx_description
1 polymer ?
#
loop_
_entity_poly.entity_id
_entity_poly.type
_entity_poly.pdbx_seq_one_letter_code
_entity_poly.pdbx_strand_id
1 'polypeptide(L)'
;MTKTMPENSRKKQAGGRFQPGQSGNPAGRPKGSPNTLTRIMQVKLAGRADEILDRAISLAAAGNIHALKLLVPRLLPEIREQPLPLLELPPVSSVEDLPAFADAVLDAVREGIIAPATAGQLMDAAKLKTAAASQAKIARECHGLDLADIPL
;
A
#
# COMPACT_ATOMS: atom_id res chain seq x y z
N MET A 1 18.04 -10.55 31.28
CA MET A 1 17.77 -11.69 30.38
C MET A 1 19.11 -12.24 29.89
N THR A 2 19.51 -13.42 30.36
CA THR A 2 20.79 -14.07 30.06
C THR A 2 20.80 -14.57 28.61
N LYS A 3 21.73 -14.04 27.81
CA LYS A 3 21.86 -14.34 26.38
C LYS A 3 22.51 -15.72 26.23
N THR A 4 21.70 -16.75 25.96
CA THR A 4 22.16 -18.12 25.67
C THR A 4 23.17 -18.12 24.53
N MET A 5 24.33 -18.73 24.75
CA MET A 5 25.44 -18.78 23.80
C MET A 5 25.24 -19.92 22.78
N PRO A 6 25.49 -19.70 21.48
CA PRO A 6 25.41 -20.76 20.47
C PRO A 6 26.63 -21.69 20.54
N GLU A 7 26.40 -23.00 20.55
CA GLU A 7 27.42 -24.03 20.80
C GLU A 7 28.47 -24.16 19.67
N ASN A 8 28.10 -23.91 18.41
CA ASN A 8 28.92 -24.29 17.25
C ASN A 8 29.70 -23.15 16.56
N SER A 9 29.58 -21.90 17.02
CA SER A 9 30.14 -20.73 16.32
C SER A 9 31.40 -20.12 16.97
N ARG A 10 31.86 -20.68 18.09
CA ARG A 10 32.87 -20.06 18.97
C ARG A 10 34.19 -19.73 18.25
N LYS A 11 34.72 -20.66 17.43
CA LYS A 11 36.00 -20.44 16.70
C LYS A 11 35.93 -19.29 15.69
N LYS A 12 34.79 -19.04 15.04
CA LYS A 12 34.62 -17.95 14.07
C LYS A 12 34.32 -16.59 14.72
N GLN A 13 33.87 -16.58 15.98
CA GLN A 13 33.48 -15.37 16.72
C GLN A 13 34.54 -14.91 17.74
N ALA A 14 35.73 -15.52 17.73
CA ALA A 14 36.80 -15.26 18.68
C ALA A 14 37.39 -13.83 18.57
N GLY A 15 37.24 -13.17 17.41
CA GLY A 15 37.69 -11.78 17.17
C GLY A 15 36.67 -10.69 17.50
N GLY A 16 35.56 -11.04 18.17
CA GLY A 16 34.49 -10.10 18.51
C GLY A 16 33.24 -10.26 17.65
N ARG A 17 32.12 -9.71 18.13
CA ARG A 17 30.86 -9.61 17.39
C ARG A 17 30.84 -8.26 16.66
N PHE A 18 30.30 -8.22 15.44
CA PHE A 18 30.11 -6.96 14.74
C PHE A 18 29.19 -6.02 15.54
N GLN A 19 29.45 -4.72 15.46
CA GLN A 19 28.59 -3.73 16.12
C GLN A 19 27.17 -3.82 15.53
N PRO A 20 26.12 -3.69 16.35
CA PRO A 20 24.75 -3.59 15.86
C PRO A 20 24.64 -2.50 14.79
N GLY A 21 24.14 -2.84 13.60
CA GLY A 21 24.01 -1.91 12.47
C GLY A 21 25.24 -1.78 11.56
N GLN A 22 26.37 -2.40 11.91
CA GLN A 22 27.58 -2.35 11.08
C GLN A 22 27.97 -3.73 10.57
N SER A 23 27.89 -3.92 9.24
CA SER A 23 28.37 -5.14 8.59
C SER A 23 29.88 -5.28 8.78
N GLY A 24 30.35 -6.49 9.09
CA GLY A 24 31.77 -6.83 9.15
C GLY A 24 32.52 -6.71 7.84
N ASN A 25 31.79 -6.72 6.73
CA ASN A 25 32.31 -6.40 5.41
C ASN A 25 31.48 -5.25 4.82
N PRO A 26 31.91 -3.99 4.99
CA PRO A 26 31.24 -2.83 4.40
C PRO A 26 31.30 -2.82 2.86
N ALA A 27 32.26 -3.52 2.26
CA ALA A 27 32.34 -3.79 0.81
C ALA A 27 31.62 -5.09 0.40
N GLY A 28 30.84 -5.68 1.32
CA GLY A 28 30.02 -6.85 1.05
C GLY A 28 28.92 -6.54 0.05
N ARG A 29 28.14 -7.57 -0.30
CA ARG A 29 27.06 -7.43 -1.27
C ARG A 29 26.08 -6.32 -0.83
N PRO A 30 25.89 -5.24 -1.62
CA PRO A 30 25.08 -4.11 -1.22
C PRO A 30 23.62 -4.53 -1.05
N LYS A 31 22.95 -3.93 -0.06
CA LYS A 31 21.54 -4.17 0.25
C LYS A 31 20.70 -3.83 -0.98
N GLY A 32 19.85 -4.78 -1.41
CA GLY A 32 18.98 -4.60 -2.58
C GLY A 32 19.62 -4.99 -3.93
N SER A 33 20.89 -5.41 -3.98
CA SER A 33 21.48 -5.90 -5.24
C SER A 33 20.81 -7.19 -5.71
N PRO A 34 20.37 -7.28 -6.98
CA PRO A 34 19.78 -8.50 -7.51
C PRO A 34 20.80 -9.63 -7.55
N ASN A 35 20.35 -10.87 -7.41
CA ASN A 35 21.23 -12.02 -7.57
C ASN A 35 21.71 -12.08 -9.02
N THR A 36 23.00 -12.30 -9.24
CA THR A 36 23.58 -12.47 -10.58
C THR A 36 22.81 -13.51 -11.39
N LEU A 37 22.40 -14.61 -10.75
CA LEU A 37 21.59 -15.66 -11.39
C LEU A 37 20.21 -15.13 -11.82
N THR A 38 19.54 -14.35 -10.99
CA THR A 38 18.25 -13.72 -11.33
C THR A 38 18.40 -12.77 -12.50
N ARG A 39 19.46 -11.97 -12.55
CA ARG A 39 19.73 -11.05 -13.66
C ARG A 39 19.94 -11.81 -14.97
N ILE A 40 20.75 -12.86 -14.95
CA ILE A 40 20.99 -13.70 -16.14
C ILE A 40 19.67 -14.35 -16.61
N MET A 41 18.87 -14.85 -15.67
CA MET A 41 17.57 -15.47 -15.99
C MET A 41 16.61 -14.45 -16.62
N GLN A 42 16.53 -13.24 -16.09
CA GLN A 42 15.71 -12.16 -16.65
C GLN A 42 16.10 -11.83 -18.09
N VAL A 43 17.40 -11.71 -18.37
CA VAL A 43 17.89 -11.46 -19.73
C VAL A 43 17.54 -12.60 -20.68
N LYS A 44 17.75 -13.86 -20.26
CA LYS A 44 17.39 -15.03 -21.07
C LYS A 44 15.88 -15.12 -21.33
N LEU A 45 15.06 -14.78 -20.34
CA LEU A 45 13.61 -14.83 -20.44
C LEU A 45 13.09 -13.71 -21.35
N ALA A 46 13.62 -12.49 -21.21
CA ALA A 46 13.24 -11.36 -22.05
C ALA A 46 13.52 -11.64 -23.53
N GLY A 47 14.66 -12.26 -23.85
CA GLY A 47 15.00 -12.64 -25.24
C GLY A 47 14.12 -13.73 -25.85
N ARG A 48 13.27 -14.39 -25.06
CA ARG A 48 12.32 -15.43 -25.51
C ARG A 48 10.87 -15.11 -25.15
N ALA A 49 10.59 -13.86 -24.81
CA ALA A 49 9.27 -13.47 -24.31
C ALA A 49 8.16 -13.83 -25.32
N ASP A 50 8.38 -13.52 -26.61
CA ASP A 50 7.41 -13.78 -27.67
C ASP A 50 7.15 -15.27 -27.88
N GLU A 51 8.21 -16.10 -27.95
CA GLU A 51 8.10 -17.56 -28.08
C GLU A 51 7.32 -18.19 -26.90
N ILE A 52 7.58 -17.72 -25.69
CA ILE A 52 6.88 -18.18 -24.48
C ILE A 52 5.40 -17.78 -24.52
N LEU A 53 5.11 -16.57 -25.00
CA LEU A 53 3.75 -16.06 -25.12
C LEU A 53 2.95 -16.85 -26.15
N ASP A 54 3.50 -17.09 -27.34
CA ASP A 54 2.87 -17.90 -28.39
C ASP A 54 2.56 -19.30 -27.89
N ARG A 55 3.51 -19.91 -27.15
CA ARG A 55 3.30 -21.23 -26.56
C ARG A 55 2.20 -21.21 -25.50
N ALA A 56 2.15 -20.18 -24.66
CA ALA A 56 1.10 -20.03 -23.64
C ALA A 56 -0.29 -19.87 -24.29
N ILE A 57 -0.40 -19.10 -25.37
CA ILE A 57 -1.64 -18.94 -26.14
C ILE A 57 -2.08 -20.28 -26.75
N SER A 58 -1.16 -21.01 -27.38
CA SER A 58 -1.46 -22.33 -27.95
C SER A 58 -1.95 -23.33 -26.89
N LEU A 59 -1.31 -23.37 -25.72
CA LEU A 59 -1.73 -24.22 -24.60
C LEU A 59 -3.10 -23.81 -24.04
N ALA A 60 -3.37 -22.51 -23.93
CA ALA A 60 -4.68 -22.01 -23.51
C ALA A 60 -5.78 -22.38 -24.52
N ALA A 61 -5.51 -22.24 -25.82
CA ALA A 61 -6.43 -22.65 -26.89
C ALA A 61 -6.70 -24.16 -26.88
N ALA A 62 -5.72 -24.97 -26.47
CA ALA A 62 -5.88 -26.41 -26.28
C ALA A 62 -6.61 -26.79 -24.96
N GLY A 63 -7.09 -25.82 -24.17
CA GLY A 63 -7.87 -26.07 -22.96
C GLY A 63 -7.05 -26.25 -21.68
N ASN A 64 -5.77 -25.86 -21.65
CA ASN A 64 -4.98 -25.91 -20.43
C ASN A 64 -5.43 -24.85 -19.42
N ILE A 65 -6.01 -25.31 -18.31
CA ILE A 65 -6.56 -24.45 -17.24
C ILE A 65 -5.49 -23.54 -16.63
N HIS A 66 -4.24 -23.98 -16.50
CA HIS A 66 -3.16 -23.15 -15.94
C HIS A 66 -2.79 -22.00 -16.87
N ALA A 67 -2.72 -22.26 -18.18
CA ALA A 67 -2.46 -21.22 -19.17
C ALA A 67 -3.62 -20.20 -19.22
N LEU A 68 -4.86 -20.68 -19.15
CA LEU A 68 -6.04 -19.82 -19.06
C LEU A 68 -6.04 -18.94 -17.80
N LYS A 69 -5.75 -19.50 -16.62
CA LYS A 69 -5.63 -18.73 -15.37
C LYS A 69 -4.53 -17.66 -15.43
N LEU A 70 -3.46 -17.89 -16.19
CA LEU A 70 -2.38 -16.92 -16.37
C LEU A 70 -2.77 -15.78 -17.33
N LEU A 71 -3.48 -16.11 -18.43
CA LEU A 71 -3.80 -15.16 -19.50
C LEU A 71 -5.09 -14.37 -19.26
N VAL A 72 -6.15 -14.98 -18.71
CA VAL A 72 -7.47 -14.32 -18.53
C VAL A 72 -7.39 -13.02 -17.72
N PRO A 73 -6.72 -12.96 -16.56
CA PRO A 73 -6.61 -11.71 -15.78
C PRO A 73 -5.81 -10.60 -16.48
N ARG A 74 -5.05 -10.92 -17.53
CA ARG A 74 -4.31 -9.94 -18.33
C ARG A 74 -5.15 -9.36 -19.48
N LEU A 75 -6.06 -10.15 -20.01
CA LEU A 75 -7.01 -9.73 -21.06
C LEU A 75 -8.19 -8.96 -20.46
N LEU A 76 -8.69 -9.43 -19.33
CA LEU A 76 -9.76 -8.81 -18.56
C LEU A 76 -9.15 -8.40 -17.22
N PRO A 77 -8.52 -7.21 -17.14
CA PRO A 77 -8.02 -6.72 -15.86
C PRO A 77 -9.19 -6.66 -14.90
N GLU A 78 -9.00 -7.25 -13.72
CA GLU A 78 -9.93 -7.11 -12.60
C GLU A 78 -10.07 -5.61 -12.33
N ILE A 79 -11.27 -5.05 -12.54
CA ILE A 79 -11.49 -3.63 -12.32
C ILE A 79 -11.56 -3.42 -10.81
N ARG A 80 -10.43 -3.05 -10.22
CA ARG A 80 -10.29 -2.86 -8.76
C ARG A 80 -10.81 -1.51 -8.30
N GLU A 81 -10.56 -0.48 -9.11
CA GLU A 81 -10.95 0.89 -8.82
C GLU A 81 -11.44 1.51 -10.14
N GLN A 82 -12.76 1.65 -10.30
CA GLN A 82 -13.30 2.51 -11.35
C GLN A 82 -13.04 3.97 -10.96
N PRO A 83 -12.60 4.82 -11.89
CA PRO A 83 -12.60 6.27 -11.66
C PRO A 83 -14.03 6.70 -11.33
N LEU A 84 -14.18 7.47 -10.26
CA LEU A 84 -15.48 8.03 -9.92
C LEU A 84 -15.95 8.95 -11.06
N PRO A 85 -17.22 8.83 -11.48
CA PRO A 85 -17.81 9.83 -12.35
C PRO A 85 -17.77 11.21 -11.66
N LEU A 86 -17.87 12.27 -12.44
CA LEU A 86 -17.95 13.63 -11.90
C LEU A 86 -19.16 13.70 -10.95
N LEU A 87 -18.89 13.78 -9.66
CA LEU A 87 -19.90 13.81 -8.62
C LEU A 87 -19.85 15.17 -7.91
N GLU A 88 -20.98 15.87 -7.92
CA GLU A 88 -21.14 17.11 -7.17
C GLU A 88 -21.39 16.78 -5.70
N LEU A 89 -20.31 16.60 -4.95
CA LEU A 89 -20.37 16.40 -3.50
C LEU A 89 -20.20 17.74 -2.77
N PRO A 90 -21.00 18.00 -1.73
CA PRO A 90 -20.84 19.20 -0.92
C PRO A 90 -19.49 19.18 -0.17
N PRO A 91 -18.86 20.35 0.04
CA PRO A 91 -17.59 20.43 0.76
C PRO A 91 -17.77 20.06 2.24
N VAL A 92 -16.94 19.16 2.75
CA VAL A 92 -16.94 18.76 4.16
C VAL A 92 -15.87 19.53 4.93
N SER A 93 -16.23 20.53 5.72
CA SER A 93 -15.29 21.36 6.50
C SER A 93 -15.37 21.07 8.00
N SER A 94 -16.57 20.79 8.51
CA SER A 94 -16.83 20.45 9.91
C SER A 94 -17.66 19.17 10.03
N VAL A 95 -17.85 18.73 11.28
CA VAL A 95 -18.73 17.59 11.62
C VAL A 95 -20.19 17.89 11.25
N GLU A 96 -20.59 19.16 11.24
CA GLU A 96 -21.96 19.56 10.90
C GLU A 96 -22.28 19.34 9.42
N ASP A 97 -21.26 19.28 8.55
CA ASP A 97 -21.42 19.07 7.10
C ASP A 97 -21.61 17.59 6.73
N LEU A 98 -21.36 16.66 7.66
CA LEU A 98 -21.43 15.21 7.41
C LEU A 98 -22.82 14.71 6.98
N PRO A 99 -23.94 15.18 7.56
CA PRO A 99 -25.28 14.75 7.13
C PRO A 99 -25.57 15.13 5.68
N ALA A 100 -25.29 16.38 5.29
CA ALA A 100 -25.51 16.85 3.92
C ALA A 100 -24.64 16.09 2.90
N PHE A 101 -23.41 15.76 3.28
CA PHE A 101 -22.53 14.91 2.47
C PHE A 101 -23.05 13.46 2.37
N ALA A 102 -23.54 12.90 3.48
CA ALA A 102 -24.10 11.56 3.50
C ALA A 102 -25.34 11.45 2.59
N ASP A 103 -26.23 12.44 2.63
CA ASP A 103 -27.43 12.48 1.79
C ASP A 103 -27.05 12.50 0.30
N ALA A 104 -26.09 13.38 -0.09
CA ALA A 104 -25.61 13.44 -1.47
C ALA A 104 -24.96 12.14 -1.95
N VAL A 105 -24.20 11.46 -1.08
CA VAL A 105 -23.60 10.15 -1.39
C VAL A 105 -24.67 9.06 -1.52
N LEU A 106 -25.69 9.06 -0.66
CA LEU A 106 -26.79 8.09 -0.72
C LEU A 106 -27.66 8.28 -1.96
N ASP A 107 -27.91 9.52 -2.36
CA ASP A 107 -28.61 9.83 -3.61
C ASP A 107 -27.82 9.31 -4.82
N ALA A 108 -26.50 9.49 -4.84
CA ALA A 108 -25.64 8.97 -5.90
C ALA A 108 -25.65 7.43 -5.98
N VAL A 109 -25.77 6.73 -4.84
CA VAL A 109 -25.96 5.27 -4.80
C VAL A 109 -27.34 4.89 -5.33
N ARG A 110 -28.38 5.62 -4.92
CA ARG A 110 -29.77 5.38 -5.36
C ARG A 110 -29.92 5.53 -6.88
N GLU A 111 -29.23 6.50 -7.47
CA GLU A 111 -29.20 6.75 -8.92
C GLU A 111 -28.32 5.76 -9.68
N GLY A 112 -27.55 4.92 -8.98
CA GLY A 112 -26.65 3.92 -9.58
C GLY A 112 -25.38 4.52 -10.18
N ILE A 113 -25.05 5.77 -9.83
CA ILE A 113 -23.85 6.47 -10.30
C ILE A 113 -22.60 5.87 -9.64
N ILE A 114 -22.70 5.50 -8.36
CA ILE A 114 -21.61 4.90 -7.59
C ILE A 114 -22.02 3.58 -6.94
N ALA A 115 -21.04 2.69 -6.75
CA ALA A 115 -21.25 1.44 -6.02
C ALA A 115 -21.36 1.72 -4.50
N PRO A 116 -22.16 0.94 -3.75
CA PRO A 116 -22.26 1.06 -2.29
C PRO A 116 -20.93 0.93 -1.55
N ALA A 117 -20.02 0.10 -2.08
CA ALA A 117 -18.66 -0.05 -1.54
C ALA A 117 -17.87 1.28 -1.63
N THR A 118 -17.97 1.97 -2.75
CA THR A 118 -17.32 3.27 -2.98
C THR A 118 -17.93 4.37 -2.11
N ALA A 119 -19.25 4.34 -1.89
CA ALA A 119 -19.92 5.24 -0.96
C ALA A 119 -19.39 5.10 0.48
N GLY A 120 -19.16 3.87 0.94
CA GLY A 120 -18.53 3.62 2.25
C GLY A 120 -17.14 4.25 2.37
N GLN A 121 -16.30 4.07 1.34
CA GLN A 121 -14.96 4.67 1.29
C GLN A 121 -15.01 6.21 1.32
N LEU A 122 -15.95 6.83 0.62
CA LEU A 122 -16.15 8.28 0.62
C LEU A 122 -16.56 8.79 2.01
N MET A 123 -17.47 8.09 2.69
CA MET A 123 -17.90 8.46 4.04
C MET A 123 -16.76 8.35 5.06
N ASP A 124 -15.93 7.32 4.95
CA ASP A 124 -14.78 7.17 5.85
C ASP A 124 -13.72 8.26 5.62
N ALA A 125 -13.47 8.63 4.35
CA ALA A 125 -12.61 9.75 4.01
C ALA A 125 -13.15 11.09 4.55
N ALA A 126 -14.47 11.32 4.46
CA ALA A 126 -15.11 12.51 5.00
C ALA A 126 -14.98 12.61 6.53
N LYS A 127 -15.25 11.52 7.25
CA LYS A 127 -15.07 11.44 8.71
C LYS A 127 -13.62 11.73 9.10
N LEU A 128 -12.66 11.12 8.42
CA LEU A 128 -11.24 11.35 8.67
C LEU A 128 -10.85 12.82 8.50
N LYS A 129 -11.36 13.48 7.46
CA LYS A 129 -11.15 14.92 7.24
C LYS A 129 -11.72 15.75 8.38
N THR A 130 -12.94 15.47 8.84
CA THR A 130 -13.56 16.20 9.96
C THR A 130 -12.83 15.99 11.28
N ALA A 131 -12.31 14.79 11.53
CA ALA A 131 -11.50 14.50 12.72
C ALA A 131 -10.16 15.24 12.68
N ALA A 132 -9.51 15.30 11.52
CA ALA A 132 -8.30 16.10 11.35
C ALA A 132 -8.58 17.61 11.52
N ALA A 133 -9.72 18.09 11.01
CA ALA A 133 -10.12 19.49 11.14
C ALA A 133 -10.42 19.89 12.60
N SER A 134 -11.11 19.03 13.36
CA SER A 134 -11.37 19.27 14.78
C SER A 134 -10.08 19.21 15.61
N GLN A 135 -9.18 18.26 15.33
CA GLN A 135 -7.85 18.19 15.95
C GLN A 135 -7.02 19.44 15.66
N ALA A 136 -7.06 19.95 14.42
CA ALA A 136 -6.36 21.18 14.05
C ALA A 136 -6.95 22.41 14.76
N LYS A 137 -8.26 22.46 14.97
CA LYS A 137 -8.92 23.53 15.73
C LYS A 137 -8.52 23.50 17.20
N ILE A 138 -8.57 22.32 17.83
CA ILE A 138 -8.13 22.11 19.21
C ILE A 138 -6.65 22.47 19.38
N ALA A 139 -5.78 22.05 18.46
CA ALA A 139 -4.35 22.36 18.51
C ALA A 139 -4.09 23.88 18.44
N ARG A 140 -4.85 24.63 17.63
CA ARG A 140 -4.76 26.11 17.60
C ARG A 140 -5.22 26.75 18.90
N GLU A 141 -6.31 26.24 19.48
CA GLU A 141 -6.84 26.73 20.76
C GLU A 141 -5.86 26.44 21.92
N CYS A 142 -5.23 25.26 21.95
CA CYS A 142 -4.19 24.93 22.93
C CYS A 142 -2.93 25.78 22.77
N HIS A 143 -2.56 26.16 21.55
CA HIS A 143 -1.38 27.00 21.29
C HIS A 143 -1.61 28.48 21.62
N GLY A 144 -2.87 28.89 21.82
CA GLY A 144 -3.26 30.24 22.27
C GLY A 144 -3.35 30.40 23.80
N LEU A 145 -3.30 29.30 24.56
CA LEU A 145 -3.27 29.31 26.03
C LEU A 145 -1.82 29.20 26.53
N ASP A 146 -0.99 30.19 26.20
CA ASP A 146 0.38 30.30 26.68
C ASP A 146 0.38 30.98 28.05
N LEU A 147 0.48 30.19 29.14
CA LEU A 147 1.02 30.45 30.50
C LEU A 147 0.80 31.80 31.23
N ALA A 148 0.08 32.78 30.69
CA ALA A 148 -0.09 34.13 31.26
C ALA A 148 -1.35 34.28 32.14
N ASP A 149 -2.27 33.32 32.10
CA ASP A 149 -3.56 33.37 32.81
C ASP A 149 -3.64 32.43 34.03
N ILE A 150 -2.51 32.06 34.64
CA ILE A 150 -2.50 31.37 35.94
C ILE A 150 -2.45 32.45 37.04
N PRO A 151 -3.56 32.80 37.71
CA PRO A 151 -3.46 33.64 38.90
C PRO A 151 -2.75 32.84 40.01
N LEU A 152 -1.72 33.47 40.60
CA LEU A 152 -1.01 33.00 41.80
C LEU A 152 -1.94 32.84 43.00
#